data_AF-G5H7S7-F1
#
_entry.id   AF-G5H7S7-F1
#
_cell.length_a   1.000
_cell.length_b   1.000
_cell.length_c   1.000
_cell.angle_alpha   90.00
_cell.angle_beta   90.00
_cell.angle_gamma   90.00
#
_symmetry.space_group_name_H-M   'P 1'
#
loop_
_entity.id
_entity.type
_entity.pdbx_description
1 polymer ?
#
loop_
_entity_poly.entity_id
_entity_poly.type
_entity_poly.pdbx_seq_one_letter_code
_entity_poly.pdbx_strand_id
1 'polypeptide(L)'
;MTRPRKITPYLNCGAGYSFALASCTNGGMLLNPAIGAEIALRGKLQLLLNAGYEFQELERLKGYSDDHFSVEFRERLNHHSIVLRAGVLF
;
A
#
# COMPACT_ATOMS: atom_id res chain seq x y z
N MET A 1 -11.21 -8.56 37.58
CA MET A 1 -10.45 -9.42 36.65
C MET A 1 -10.98 -9.18 35.24
N THR A 2 -10.21 -8.57 34.36
CA THR A 2 -10.58 -8.38 32.95
C THR A 2 -10.39 -9.69 32.18
N ARG A 3 -11.39 -10.06 31.37
CA ARG A 3 -11.42 -11.27 30.53
C ARG A 3 -10.16 -11.32 29.64
N PRO A 4 -9.52 -12.49 29.42
CA PRO A 4 -8.36 -12.58 28.53
C PRO A 4 -8.76 -12.09 27.13
N ARG A 5 -8.11 -11.03 26.65
CA ARG A 5 -8.36 -10.46 25.32
C ARG A 5 -7.81 -11.41 24.27
N LYS A 6 -8.71 -12.06 23.52
CA LYS A 6 -8.36 -12.87 22.34
C LYS A 6 -8.15 -12.01 21.09
N ILE A 7 -8.60 -10.75 21.12
CA ILE A 7 -8.55 -9.82 19.99
C ILE A 7 -7.92 -8.52 20.47
N THR A 8 -6.86 -8.08 19.80
CA THR A 8 -6.13 -6.84 20.06
C THR A 8 -6.26 -5.93 18.85
N PRO A 9 -7.09 -4.87 18.91
CA PRO A 9 -7.20 -3.91 17.82
C PRO A 9 -5.92 -3.06 17.69
N TYR A 10 -5.57 -2.67 16.48
CA TYR A 10 -4.44 -1.79 16.20
C TYR A 10 -4.74 -0.84 15.02
N LEU A 11 -3.96 0.23 14.97
CA LEU A 11 -3.91 1.18 13.86
C LEU A 11 -2.53 1.08 13.20
N ASN A 12 -2.49 1.13 11.88
CA ASN A 12 -1.28 1.16 11.08
C ASN A 12 -1.35 2.32 10.08
N CYS A 13 -0.23 2.97 9.83
CA CYS A 13 -0.10 3.96 8.76
C CYS A 13 1.29 3.83 8.15
N GLY A 14 1.36 3.21 6.98
CA GLY A 14 2.61 3.08 6.23
C GLY A 14 2.79 4.27 5.30
N ALA A 15 3.98 4.85 5.26
CA ALA A 15 4.37 5.83 4.24
C ALA A 15 5.65 5.35 3.57
N GLY A 16 5.74 5.46 2.25
CA GLY A 16 6.88 5.00 1.48
C GLY A 16 6.92 5.60 0.09
N TYR A 17 7.90 5.16 -0.69
CA TYR A 17 8.05 5.53 -2.09
C TYR A 17 8.21 4.26 -2.91
N SER A 18 7.35 4.07 -3.90
CA SER A 18 7.41 2.96 -4.84
C SER A 18 8.16 3.40 -6.08
N PHE A 19 9.01 2.56 -6.66
CA PHE A 19 9.61 2.81 -7.97
C PHE A 19 9.28 1.65 -8.90
N ALA A 20 8.86 1.96 -10.13
CA ALA A 20 8.67 0.94 -11.13
C ALA A 20 10.02 0.62 -11.79
N LEU A 21 10.36 -0.66 -11.88
CA LEU A 21 11.60 -1.11 -12.54
C LEU A 21 11.56 -0.96 -14.07
N ALA A 22 10.39 -0.63 -14.64
CA ALA A 22 10.21 -0.42 -16.07
C ALA A 22 10.73 0.96 -16.50
N SER A 23 11.44 1.02 -17.63
CA SER A 23 12.21 2.16 -18.15
C SER A 23 11.41 3.46 -18.43
N CYS A 24 10.11 3.50 -18.18
CA CYS A 24 9.22 4.61 -18.60
C CYS A 24 8.21 5.02 -17.53
N THR A 25 8.49 4.81 -16.24
CA THR A 25 7.60 5.23 -15.16
C THR A 25 8.44 5.76 -14.00
N ASN A 26 8.23 7.01 -13.57
CA ASN A 26 8.87 7.47 -12.33
C ASN A 26 8.11 6.87 -11.15
N GLY A 27 8.81 6.75 -10.04
CA GLY A 27 8.22 6.28 -8.81
C GLY A 27 7.12 7.21 -8.28
N GLY A 28 6.56 6.81 -7.14
CA GLY A 28 5.43 7.46 -6.55
C GLY A 28 5.38 7.34 -5.04
N MET A 29 4.81 8.34 -4.40
CA MET A 29 4.56 8.28 -2.95
C MET A 29 3.45 7.26 -2.68
N LEU A 30 3.67 6.43 -1.66
CA LEU A 30 2.72 5.44 -1.16
C LEU A 30 2.33 5.80 0.27
N LEU A 31 1.04 5.94 0.54
CA LEU A 31 0.50 6.11 1.88
C LEU A 31 -0.59 5.06 2.13
N ASN A 32 -0.53 4.39 3.27
CA ASN A 32 -1.41 3.28 3.61
C ASN A 32 -1.92 3.36 5.05
N PRO A 33 -2.94 4.20 5.34
CA PRO A 33 -3.68 4.12 6.59
C PRO A 33 -4.52 2.84 6.64
N ALA A 34 -4.43 2.10 7.74
CA ALA A 34 -5.16 0.87 7.96
C ALA A 34 -5.59 0.69 9.42
N ILE A 35 -6.73 0.04 9.59
CA ILE A 35 -7.23 -0.47 10.86
C ILE A 35 -7.10 -1.99 10.86
N GLY A 36 -6.74 -2.57 12.00
CA GLY A 36 -6.58 -4.02 12.09
C GLY A 36 -6.88 -4.58 13.45
N ALA A 37 -6.88 -5.91 13.50
CA ALA A 37 -7.02 -6.68 14.71
C ALA A 37 -6.05 -7.86 14.66
N GLU A 38 -5.38 -8.10 15.76
CA GLU A 38 -4.62 -9.31 16.02
C GLU A 38 -5.51 -10.26 16.82
N ILE A 39 -5.57 -11.52 16.40
CA ILE A 39 -6.36 -12.57 17.03
C ILE A 39 -5.40 -13.63 17.55
N ALA A 40 -5.31 -13.75 18.88
CA ALA A 40 -4.52 -14.79 19.52
C ALA A 40 -5.21 -16.15 19.33
N LEU A 41 -4.52 -17.07 18.67
CA LEU A 41 -4.95 -18.44 18.47
C LEU A 41 -4.33 -19.33 19.57
N ARG A 42 -3.95 -20.57 19.24
CA ARG A 42 -3.41 -21.52 20.21
C ARG A 42 -1.88 -21.39 20.28
N GLY A 43 -1.33 -21.38 21.49
CA GLY A 43 0.12 -21.25 21.71
C GLY A 43 0.60 -19.84 21.40
N LYS A 44 1.62 -19.72 20.55
CA LYS A 44 2.20 -18.43 20.10
C LYS A 44 1.62 -17.93 18.78
N LEU A 45 0.73 -18.71 18.15
CA LEU A 45 0.17 -18.37 16.85
C LEU A 45 -0.80 -17.18 16.97
N GLN A 46 -0.59 -16.15 16.16
CA GLN A 46 -1.45 -14.98 16.07
C GLN A 46 -1.87 -14.73 14.62
N LEU A 47 -3.15 -14.41 14.40
CA LEU A 47 -3.67 -14.01 13.10
C LEU A 47 -3.80 -12.48 13.06
N LEU A 48 -3.22 -11.85 12.05
CA LEU A 48 -3.32 -10.41 11.81
C LEU A 48 -4.31 -10.17 10.67
N LEU A 49 -5.37 -9.43 10.93
CA LEU A 49 -6.30 -8.97 9.89
C LEU A 49 -6.23 -7.45 9.84
N ASN A 50 -6.11 -6.87 8.65
CA ASN A 50 -6.26 -5.44 8.46
C ASN A 50 -7.07 -5.08 7.22
N ALA A 51 -7.69 -3.92 7.30
CA ALA A 51 -8.37 -3.24 6.22
C ALA A 51 -7.83 -1.81 6.18
N GLY A 52 -7.30 -1.41 5.04
CA GLY A 52 -6.72 -0.09 4.85
C GLY A 52 -7.03 0.48 3.49
N TYR A 53 -6.60 1.71 3.31
CA TYR A 53 -6.66 2.40 2.04
C TYR A 53 -5.25 2.67 1.58
N GLU A 54 -4.96 2.38 0.32
CA GLU A 54 -3.66 2.62 -0.28
C GLU A 54 -3.79 3.75 -1.30
N PHE A 55 -3.12 4.85 -0.98
CA PHE A 55 -2.92 6.00 -1.84
C PHE A 55 -1.55 5.85 -2.50
N GLN A 56 -1.52 5.75 -3.82
CA GLN A 56 -0.28 5.67 -4.59
C GLN A 56 -0.28 6.75 -5.69
N GLU A 57 0.53 7.78 -5.52
CA GLU A 57 0.67 8.85 -6.51
C GLU A 57 1.89 8.57 -7.38
N LEU A 58 1.69 8.06 -8.60
CA LEU A 58 2.76 7.83 -9.58
C LEU A 58 2.88 9.01 -10.54
N GLU A 59 4.10 9.49 -10.75
CA GLU A 59 4.41 10.45 -11.82
C GLU A 59 5.03 9.71 -13.01
N ARG A 60 4.34 9.65 -14.16
CA ARG A 60 4.87 9.02 -15.38
C ARG A 60 5.26 10.09 -16.40
N LEU A 61 6.50 10.09 -16.86
CA LEU A 61 6.90 10.84 -18.05
C LEU A 61 6.74 9.93 -19.26
N LYS A 62 5.78 10.22 -20.13
CA LYS A 62 5.66 9.58 -21.46
C LYS A 62 6.18 10.57 -22.49
N GLY A 63 7.30 10.23 -23.12
CA GLY A 63 7.72 10.87 -24.37
C GLY A 63 7.04 10.15 -25.53
N TYR A 64 6.29 10.88 -26.34
CA TYR A 64 5.91 10.42 -27.67
C TYR A 64 6.84 11.13 -28.66
N SER A 65 7.63 10.35 -29.40
CA SER A 65 8.55 10.88 -30.41
C SER A 65 8.13 10.29 -31.75
N ASP A 66 7.71 11.18 -32.65
CA ASP A 66 7.44 10.91 -34.06
C ASP A 66 8.39 11.78 -34.89
N ASP A 67 8.62 11.44 -36.17
CA ASP A 67 9.67 12.03 -37.04
C ASP A 67 9.60 13.57 -37.19
N HIS A 68 8.49 14.20 -36.74
CA HIS A 68 8.24 15.64 -36.86
C HIS A 68 8.00 16.36 -35.51
N PHE A 69 7.74 15.65 -34.40
CA PHE A 69 7.47 16.27 -33.10
C PHE A 69 7.88 15.36 -31.93
N SER A 70 8.60 15.94 -30.96
CA SER A 70 8.87 15.33 -29.66
C SER A 70 8.04 16.04 -28.61
N VAL A 71 7.09 15.32 -27.99
CA VAL A 71 6.27 15.87 -26.91
C VAL A 71 6.45 15.04 -25.65
N GLU A 72 6.92 15.68 -24.59
CA GLU A 72 7.06 15.09 -23.26
C GLU A 72 5.81 15.41 -22.43
N PHE A 73 5.02 14.40 -22.09
CA PHE A 73 3.85 14.54 -21.23
C PHE A 73 4.16 14.01 -19.83
N ARG A 74 3.87 14.83 -18.81
CA ARG A 74 3.89 14.43 -17.40
C ARG A 74 2.49 13.94 -17.01
N GLU A 75 2.29 12.63 -17.04
CA GLU A 75 1.05 11.95 -16.66
C GLU A 75 1.07 11.64 -15.16
N ARG A 76 0.20 12.28 -14.36
CA ARG A 76 0.02 11.94 -12.94
C ARG A 76 -1.06 10.87 -12.82
N LEU A 77 -0.67 9.65 -12.41
CA LEU A 77 -1.61 8.59 -12.08
C LEU A 77 -1.77 8.52 -10.55
N ASN A 78 -2.97 8.78 -10.07
CA ASN A 78 -3.30 8.62 -8.66
C ASN A 78 -4.10 7.32 -8.50
N HIS A 79 -3.47 6.30 -7.91
CA HIS A 79 -4.08 5.02 -7.65
C HIS A 79 -4.61 4.99 -6.22
N HIS A 80 -5.89 4.62 -6.11
CA HIS A 80 -6.66 4.63 -4.89
C HIS A 80 -7.27 3.25 -4.74
N SER A 81 -6.82 2.48 -3.75
CA SER A 81 -7.30 1.10 -3.59
C SER A 81 -7.63 0.77 -2.14
N ILE A 82 -8.69 -0.01 -1.95
CA ILE A 82 -9.03 -0.59 -0.65
C ILE A 82 -8.28 -1.91 -0.54
N VAL A 83 -7.47 -2.06 0.51
CA VAL A 83 -6.60 -3.22 0.71
C VAL A 83 -7.06 -3.99 1.94
N LEU A 84 -7.29 -5.28 1.76
CA LEU A 84 -7.52 -6.24 2.84
C LEU A 84 -6.29 -7.13 2.96
N ARG A 85 -5.66 -7.20 4.15
CA ARG A 85 -4.52 -8.09 4.38
C ARG A 85 -4.82 -9.06 5.52
N ALA A 86 -4.39 -10.30 5.33
CA ALA A 86 -4.36 -11.33 6.34
C ALA A 86 -2.92 -11.83 6.49
N GLY A 87 -2.44 -11.93 7.72
CA GLY A 87 -1.10 -12.40 8.06
C GLY A 87 -1.13 -13.34 9.25
N VAL A 88 -0.08 -14.14 9.40
CA VAL A 88 0.08 -15.08 10.51
C VAL A 88 1.44 -14.84 11.15
N LEU A 89 1.48 -14.71 12.48
CA LEU A 89 2.69 -14.63 13.27
C LEU A 89 2.86 -15.93 14.07
N PHE A 90 4.08 -16.46 14.10
CA PHE A 90 4.47 -17.73 14.72
C PHE A 90 5.57 -17.56 15.76
#